data_AF-A0A1E7KS59-F1
#
_entry.id   AF-A0A1E7KS59-F1
#
_cell.length_a   1.000
_cell.length_b   1.000
_cell.length_c   1.000
_cell.angle_alpha   90.00
_cell.angle_beta   90.00
_cell.angle_gamma   90.00
#
_symmetry.space_group_name_H-M   'P 1'
#
loop_
_entity.id
_entity.type
_entity.pdbx_description
1 polymer ?
#
loop_
_entity_poly.entity_id
_entity_poly.type
_entity_poly.pdbx_seq_one_letter_code
_entity_poly.pdbx_strand_id
1 'polypeptide(L)'
;MTTPAVAGDAASGPPRPAHVRPVPLAELARRLETAAPQGADDAAATGITHDSRAVRPGDVYAALPGARFHGADFASQAASL
;
A
#
# COMPACT_ATOMS: atom_id res chain seq x y z
N MET A 1 -39.89 -7.77 -10.20
CA MET A 1 -38.78 -8.70 -10.50
C MET A 1 -37.50 -7.97 -10.15
N THR A 2 -37.03 -8.13 -8.91
CA THR A 2 -35.82 -7.47 -8.40
C THR A 2 -34.68 -8.45 -8.56
N THR A 3 -33.77 -8.15 -9.49
CA THR A 3 -32.49 -8.83 -9.62
C THR A 3 -31.67 -8.56 -8.35
N PRO A 4 -31.14 -9.56 -7.63
CA PRO A 4 -30.18 -9.27 -6.57
C PRO A 4 -28.92 -8.70 -7.21
N ALA A 5 -28.45 -7.57 -6.67
CA ALA A 5 -27.15 -7.03 -7.01
C ALA A 5 -26.09 -8.07 -6.67
N VAL A 6 -25.28 -8.46 -7.66
CA VAL A 6 -24.05 -9.20 -7.40
C VAL A 6 -23.19 -8.33 -6.50
N ALA A 7 -22.99 -8.75 -5.26
CA ALA A 7 -21.97 -8.19 -4.40
C ALA A 7 -20.64 -8.38 -5.14
N GLY A 8 -20.07 -7.30 -5.65
CA GLY A 8 -18.75 -7.32 -6.26
C GLY A 8 -17.78 -7.92 -5.26
N ASP A 9 -17.14 -9.01 -5.66
CA ASP A 9 -16.25 -9.79 -4.81
C ASP A 9 -15.21 -8.89 -4.16
N ALA A 10 -15.12 -8.94 -2.84
CA ALA A 10 -14.11 -8.27 -2.04
C ALA A 10 -12.66 -8.71 -2.40
N ALA A 11 -12.50 -9.65 -3.33
CA ALA A 11 -11.24 -10.32 -3.69
C ALA A 11 -10.74 -10.11 -5.13
N SER A 12 -11.08 -9.02 -5.84
CA SER A 12 -10.49 -8.74 -7.17
C SER A 12 -9.04 -8.21 -7.15
N GLY A 13 -8.27 -8.51 -6.10
CA GLY A 13 -6.85 -8.18 -5.98
C GLY A 13 -5.99 -9.44 -5.92
N PRO A 14 -4.67 -9.35 -6.22
CA PRO A 14 -3.78 -10.47 -6.00
C PRO A 14 -3.91 -11.00 -4.56
N PRO A 15 -3.81 -12.31 -4.34
CA PRO A 15 -4.01 -12.91 -3.02
C PRO A 15 -3.05 -12.28 -2.01
N ARG A 16 -3.60 -11.75 -0.91
CA ARG A 16 -2.81 -11.19 0.19
C ARG A 16 -2.69 -12.23 1.32
N PRO A 17 -1.48 -12.48 1.85
CA PRO A 17 -1.32 -13.37 3.00
C PRO A 17 -2.12 -12.90 4.20
N ALA A 18 -2.81 -13.82 4.88
CA ALA A 18 -3.58 -13.51 6.08
C ALA A 18 -2.68 -13.23 7.30
N HIS A 19 -1.47 -13.78 7.31
CA HIS A 19 -0.49 -13.60 8.37
C HIS A 19 0.86 -13.22 7.78
N VAL A 20 1.39 -12.10 8.25
CA VAL A 20 2.68 -11.54 7.86
C VAL A 20 3.44 -11.13 9.11
N ARG A 21 4.77 -11.19 9.05
CA ARG A 21 5.60 -10.60 10.10
C ARG A 21 5.80 -9.11 9.78
N PRO A 22 5.38 -8.17 10.64
CA PRO A 22 5.57 -6.75 10.39
C PRO A 22 7.06 -6.39 10.28
N VAL A 23 7.37 -5.41 9.42
CA VAL A 23 8.73 -4.89 9.24
C VAL A 23 8.76 -3.41 9.64
N PRO A 24 9.56 -3.01 10.64
CA PRO A 24 9.64 -1.61 11.06
C PRO A 24 10.00 -0.67 9.90
N LEU A 25 9.36 0.50 9.82
CA LEU A 25 9.65 1.47 8.75
C LEU A 25 11.08 2.00 8.84
N ALA A 26 11.61 2.18 10.05
CA ALA A 26 13.01 2.56 10.25
C ALA A 26 13.99 1.53 9.65
N GLU A 27 13.66 0.24 9.75
CA GLU A 27 14.47 -0.83 9.16
C GLU A 27 14.40 -0.82 7.63
N LEU A 28 13.23 -0.55 7.05
CA LEU A 28 13.09 -0.40 5.61
C LEU A 28 13.87 0.79 5.09
N ALA A 29 13.77 1.96 5.74
CA ALA A 29 14.52 3.16 5.37
C ALA A 29 16.04 2.90 5.40
N ARG A 30 16.53 2.22 6.45
CA ARG A 30 17.94 1.81 6.56
C ARG A 30 18.38 0.93 5.40
N ARG A 31 17.59 -0.09 5.05
CA ARG A 31 17.92 -1.04 3.96
C ARG A 31 17.86 -0.40 2.57
N LEU A 32 16.98 0.58 2.39
CA LEU A 32 16.81 1.31 1.14
C LEU A 32 17.73 2.54 1.05
N GLU A 33 18.52 2.80 2.09
CA GLU A 33 19.42 3.96 2.18
C GLU A 33 18.68 5.30 2.01
N THR A 34 17.48 5.39 2.58
CA THR A 34 16.62 6.59 2.53
C THR A 34 16.50 7.24 3.90
N ALA A 35 16.11 8.51 3.90
CA ALA A 35 15.61 9.15 5.12
C ALA A 35 14.37 8.38 5.63
N ALA A 36 14.33 8.11 6.93
CA ALA A 36 13.15 7.55 7.57
C ALA A 36 12.05 8.62 7.67
N PRO A 37 10.78 8.28 7.39
CA PRO A 37 9.68 9.21 7.61
C PRO A 37 9.49 9.49 9.10
N GLN A 38 8.83 10.61 9.43
CA GLN A 38 8.46 10.93 10.81
C GLN A 38 7.58 9.82 11.38
N GLY A 39 7.87 9.38 12.62
CA GLY A 39 7.16 8.28 13.27
C GLY A 39 7.55 6.88 12.79
N ALA A 40 8.61 6.74 11.98
CA ALA A 40 9.07 5.44 11.50
C ALA A 40 9.46 4.44 12.60
N ASP A 41 9.82 4.95 13.78
CA ASP A 41 10.19 4.12 14.95
C ASP A 41 8.96 3.42 15.57
N ASP A 42 7.77 4.01 15.41
CA ASP A 42 6.51 3.51 15.97
C ASP A 42 5.65 2.77 14.92
N ALA A 43 6.10 2.70 13.67
CA ALA A 43 5.35 2.17 12.54
C ALA A 43 6.02 0.94 11.90
N ALA A 44 5.20 -0.01 11.47
CA ALA A 44 5.66 -1.20 10.76
C ALA A 44 4.81 -1.47 9.51
N ALA A 45 5.49 -1.82 8.42
CA ALA A 45 4.87 -2.28 7.19
C ALA A 45 4.40 -3.72 7.33
N THR A 46 3.18 -3.99 6.86
CA THR A 46 2.58 -5.33 6.77
C THR A 46 2.26 -5.71 5.33
N GLY A 47 2.33 -4.76 4.41
CA GLY A 47 2.21 -5.02 2.98
C GLY A 47 2.87 -3.94 2.15
N ILE A 48 2.80 -4.12 0.84
CA ILE A 48 3.34 -3.18 -0.15
C ILE A 48 2.49 -3.27 -1.42
N THR A 49 2.24 -2.14 -2.06
CA THR A 49 1.56 -2.08 -3.36
C THR A 49 2.06 -0.88 -4.16
N HIS A 50 2.08 -1.00 -5.49
CA HIS A 50 2.30 0.15 -6.38
C HIS A 50 0.97 0.73 -6.92
N ASP A 51 -0.17 0.08 -6.65
CA ASP A 51 -1.50 0.58 -7.04
C ASP A 51 -2.05 1.42 -5.89
N SER A 52 -2.09 2.74 -6.09
CA SER A 52 -2.56 3.71 -5.10
C SER A 52 -3.99 3.47 -4.66
N ARG A 53 -4.81 2.82 -5.49
CA ARG A 53 -6.23 2.51 -5.21
C ARG A 53 -6.40 1.26 -4.37
N ALA A 54 -5.35 0.46 -4.23
CA ALA A 54 -5.36 -0.82 -3.51
C ALA A 54 -4.55 -0.76 -2.20
N VAL A 55 -4.09 0.43 -1.80
CA VAL A 55 -3.43 0.66 -0.51
C VAL A 55 -4.40 0.31 0.61
N ARG A 56 -3.87 -0.35 1.63
CA ARG A 56 -4.57 -0.69 2.87
C ARG A 56 -3.78 -0.13 4.04
N PRO A 57 -4.42 0.11 5.20
CA PRO A 57 -3.71 0.46 6.42
C PRO A 57 -2.56 -0.53 6.71
N GLY A 58 -1.36 0.00 6.88
CA GLY A 58 -0.14 -0.78 7.08
C GLY A 58 0.64 -1.14 5.81
N ASP A 59 0.17 -0.74 4.61
CA ASP A 59 0.94 -0.89 3.37
C ASP A 59 1.97 0.23 3.17
N VAL A 60 3.08 -0.12 2.53
CA VAL A 60 3.96 0.84 1.85
C VAL A 60 3.45 1.05 0.42
N TYR A 61 3.23 2.31 0.03
CA TYR A 61 2.94 2.66 -1.36
C TYR A 61 4.24 2.88 -2.14
N ALA A 62 4.51 2.02 -3.12
CA ALA A 62 5.67 2.15 -4.00
C ALA A 62 5.34 3.08 -5.18
N ALA A 63 5.62 4.36 -5.01
CA ALA A 63 5.39 5.41 -6.00
C ALA A 63 6.43 5.39 -7.15
N LEU A 64 6.29 4.45 -8.08
CA LEU A 64 7.27 4.22 -9.15
C LEU A 64 7.03 5.11 -10.39
N PRO A 65 8.08 5.47 -11.16
CA PRO A 65 7.92 6.12 -12.46
C PRO A 65 7.29 5.14 -13.48
N GLY A 66 6.39 5.65 -14.31
CA GLY A 66 5.75 4.88 -15.39
C GLY A 66 5.79 5.59 -16.73
N ALA A 67 5.47 4.86 -17.81
CA ALA A 67 5.49 5.40 -19.18
C ALA A 67 4.41 6.46 -19.45
N ARG A 68 3.32 6.45 -18.66
CA ARG A 68 2.16 7.36 -18.82
C ARG A 68 1.96 8.29 -17.63
N PHE A 69 2.25 7.81 -16.43
CA PHE A 69 2.01 8.53 -15.19
C PHE A 69 3.17 8.26 -14.23
N HIS A 70 3.45 9.22 -13.35
CA HIS A 70 4.40 9.04 -12.27
C HIS A 70 3.65 8.68 -10.97
N GLY A 71 4.05 7.61 -10.29
CA GLY A 71 3.34 7.13 -9.10
C GLY A 71 3.27 8.16 -7.96
N ALA A 72 4.26 9.06 -7.87
CA ALA A 72 4.32 10.12 -6.88
C ALA A 72 3.14 11.09 -6.96
N ASP A 73 2.54 11.27 -8.15
CA ASP A 73 1.38 12.14 -8.35
C ASP A 73 0.14 11.64 -7.58
N PHE A 74 0.12 10.37 -7.19
CA PHE A 74 -0.98 9.73 -6.45
C PHE A 74 -0.67 9.50 -4.96
N ALA A 75 0.45 10.01 -4.45
CA ALA A 75 0.85 9.78 -3.06
C ALA A 75 -0.18 10.30 -2.05
N SER A 76 -0.74 11.49 -2.29
CA SER A 76 -1.77 12.08 -1.42
C SER A 76 -3.07 11.26 -1.42
N GLN A 77 -3.45 10.70 -2.56
CA GLN A 77 -4.60 9.80 -2.66
C GLN A 77 -4.35 8.53 -1.86
N ALA A 78 -3.19 7.89 -2.05
CA ALA A 78 -2.81 6.69 -1.31
C ALA A 78 -2.80 6.91 0.21
N ALA A 79 -2.31 8.05 0.68
CA ALA A 79 -2.26 8.40 2.10
C ALA A 79 -3.64 8.68 2.73
N SER A 80 -4.68 8.87 1.91
CA SER A 80 -6.06 9.13 2.37
C SER A 80 -6.94 7.88 2.54
N LEU A 81 -6.41 6.70 2.18
CA LEU A 81 -7.09 5.39 2.31
C LEU A 81 -6.75 4.71 3.63
#